data_AF-A0A511AYA8-F1
#
_entry.id   AF-A0A511AYA8-F1
#
_cell.length_a   1.000
_cell.length_b   1.000
_cell.length_c   1.000
_cell.angle_alpha   90.00
_cell.angle_beta   90.00
_cell.angle_gamma   90.00
#
_symmetry.space_group_name_H-M   'P 1'
#
loop_
_entity.id
_entity.type
_entity.pdbx_description
1 polymer ?
#
loop_
_entity_poly.entity_id
_entity_poly.type
_entity_poly.pdbx_seq_one_letter_code
_entity_poly.pdbx_strand_id
1 'polypeptide(L)'
;MTASDHIKRADGWVIDTLFQPVADRLPESIPALQLGMSCQLGSLLFYGLSLLIPIFVMGATVGDVIDTILVWLMGMAFFLGLQKSRHVVRANALNPLRPLLMSMRVISIIFLVYVAYRGMSVAAPYWLPAQLTTLSQLLFVVGLYFVACQPRPPRQRVSMRQGNVIEGLWPTGKIRSSQGL
;
A
#
# COMPACT_ATOMS: atom_id res chain seq x y z
N MET A 1 13.43 24.86 -5.83
CA MET A 1 12.65 23.67 -5.36
C MET A 1 11.22 23.90 -5.82
N THR A 2 10.64 22.98 -6.59
CA THR A 2 9.29 23.18 -7.13
C THR A 2 8.23 22.68 -6.14
N ALA A 3 6.99 23.19 -6.22
CA ALA A 3 5.89 22.72 -5.38
C ALA A 3 5.67 21.19 -5.47
N SER A 4 5.96 20.60 -6.63
CA SER A 4 5.94 19.15 -6.84
C SER A 4 6.92 18.40 -5.92
N ASP A 5 8.11 18.95 -5.69
CA ASP A 5 9.12 18.31 -4.84
C ASP A 5 8.72 18.33 -3.36
N HIS A 6 8.04 19.40 -2.92
CA HIS A 6 7.48 19.48 -1.57
C HIS A 6 6.38 18.44 -1.34
N ILE A 7 5.48 18.26 -2.32
CA ILE A 7 4.41 17.24 -2.25
C ILE A 7 5.02 15.83 -2.22
N LYS A 8 6.02 15.54 -3.06
CA LYS A 8 6.76 14.26 -3.05
C LYS A 8 7.38 13.98 -1.69
N ARG A 9 8.01 14.99 -1.09
CA ARG A 9 8.68 14.86 0.21
C ARG A 9 7.67 14.67 1.34
N ALA A 10 6.55 15.40 1.31
CA ALA A 10 5.49 15.27 2.30
C ALA A 10 4.82 13.89 2.23
N ASP A 11 4.44 13.42 1.04
CA ASP A 11 3.87 12.09 0.84
C ASP A 11 4.85 10.97 1.24
N GLY A 12 6.13 11.13 0.89
CA GLY A 12 7.20 10.23 1.35
C GLY A 12 7.32 10.19 2.87
N TRP A 13 7.28 11.35 3.53
CA TRP A 13 7.34 11.48 4.98
C TRP A 13 6.15 10.82 5.68
N VAL A 14 4.93 10.93 5.14
CA VAL A 14 3.74 10.25 5.68
C VAL A 14 3.91 8.72 5.63
N ILE A 15 4.41 8.20 4.50
CA ILE A 15 4.68 6.75 4.36
C ILE A 15 5.72 6.31 5.39
N ASP A 16 6.85 7.02 5.46
CA ASP A 16 7.99 6.59 6.26
C ASP A 16 7.75 6.76 7.78
N THR A 17 6.95 7.76 8.18
CA THR A 17 6.69 8.07 9.60
C THR A 17 5.48 7.33 10.16
N LEU A 18 4.41 7.16 9.37
CA LEU A 18 3.15 6.60 9.87
C LEU A 18 2.93 5.16 9.42
N PHE A 19 3.09 4.88 8.13
CA PHE A 19 2.66 3.61 7.55
C PHE A 19 3.76 2.53 7.58
N GLN A 20 5.03 2.89 7.41
CA GLN A 20 6.15 1.95 7.56
C GLN A 20 6.26 1.35 8.96
N PRO A 21 6.24 2.10 10.08
CA PRO A 21 6.35 1.48 11.40
C PRO A 21 5.16 0.61 11.74
N VAL A 22 3.96 0.95 11.26
CA VAL A 22 2.78 0.10 11.39
C VAL A 22 2.96 -1.17 10.55
N ALA A 23 3.40 -1.01 9.30
CA ALA A 23 3.71 -2.12 8.40
C ALA A 23 4.89 -2.98 8.89
N ASP A 24 5.74 -2.48 9.80
CA ASP A 24 6.87 -3.19 10.44
C ASP A 24 6.49 -3.90 11.75
N ARG A 25 5.35 -3.52 12.36
CA ARG A 25 4.79 -4.19 13.53
C ARG A 25 3.77 -5.27 13.22
N LEU A 26 3.27 -5.33 11.99
CA LEU A 26 2.36 -6.40 11.54
C LEU A 26 2.98 -7.82 11.68
N PRO A 27 2.17 -8.86 11.96
CA PRO A 27 2.64 -10.23 12.01
C PRO A 27 3.11 -10.72 10.64
N GLU A 28 4.11 -11.61 10.59
CA GLU A 28 4.67 -12.16 9.33
C GLU A 28 3.61 -12.87 8.46
N SER A 29 2.48 -13.28 9.05
CA SER A 29 1.35 -13.90 8.35
C SER A 29 0.54 -12.93 7.48
N ILE A 30 0.63 -11.61 7.70
CA ILE A 30 -0.16 -10.61 6.96
C ILE A 30 0.79 -9.60 6.32
N PRO A 31 1.14 -9.74 5.03
CA PRO A 31 1.95 -8.74 4.35
C PRO A 31 1.16 -7.42 4.24
N ALA A 32 1.83 -6.29 4.42
CA ALA A 32 1.22 -4.95 4.34
C ALA A 32 0.45 -4.72 3.03
N LEU A 33 0.93 -5.33 1.93
CA LEU A 33 0.24 -5.32 0.64
C LEU A 33 -1.15 -5.99 0.70
N GLN A 34 -1.29 -7.11 1.40
CA GLN A 34 -2.58 -7.80 1.54
C GLN A 34 -3.53 -7.02 2.45
N LEU A 35 -3.02 -6.37 3.50
CA LEU A 35 -3.81 -5.45 4.32
C LEU A 35 -4.29 -4.23 3.51
N GLY A 36 -3.42 -3.66 2.68
CA GLY A 36 -3.79 -2.58 1.78
C GLY A 36 -4.89 -3.00 0.80
N MET A 37 -4.79 -4.20 0.25
CA MET A 37 -5.82 -4.75 -0.65
C MET A 37 -7.14 -5.06 0.06
N SER A 38 -7.13 -5.57 1.29
CA SER A 38 -8.37 -5.77 2.06
C SER A 38 -9.03 -4.43 2.43
N CYS A 39 -8.22 -3.42 2.73
CA CYS A 39 -8.70 -2.06 2.98
C CYS A 39 -9.33 -1.45 1.72
N GLN A 40 -8.72 -1.67 0.55
CA GLN A 40 -9.28 -1.25 -0.74
C GLN A 40 -10.61 -1.94 -1.03
N LEU A 41 -10.70 -3.26 -0.82
CA LEU A 41 -11.98 -3.98 -0.97
C LEU A 41 -13.03 -3.47 0.02
N GLY A 42 -12.63 -3.21 1.26
CA GLY A 42 -13.50 -2.59 2.27
C GLY A 42 -14.05 -1.25 1.81
N SER A 43 -13.20 -0.38 1.23
CA SER A 43 -13.65 0.91 0.67
C SER A 43 -14.75 0.74 -0.38
N LEU A 44 -14.60 -0.24 -1.27
CA LEU A 44 -15.58 -0.56 -2.31
C LEU A 44 -16.90 -1.06 -1.76
N LEU A 45 -16.85 -1.88 -0.71
CA LEU A 45 -18.05 -2.38 -0.04
C LEU A 45 -18.81 -1.26 0.67
N PHE A 46 -18.12 -0.39 1.41
CA PHE A 46 -18.75 0.74 2.09
C PHE A 46 -19.32 1.77 1.11
N TYR A 47 -18.65 2.00 -0.01
CA TYR A 47 -19.17 2.88 -1.06
C TYR A 47 -20.41 2.28 -1.73
N GLY A 48 -20.35 0.99 -2.05
CA GLY A 48 -21.50 0.25 -2.58
C GLY A 48 -22.68 0.27 -1.62
N LEU A 49 -22.46 0.08 -0.32
CA LEU A 49 -23.50 0.19 0.69
C LEU A 49 -24.11 1.60 0.74
N SER A 50 -23.27 2.64 0.69
CA SER A 50 -23.74 4.03 0.63
C SER A 50 -24.59 4.31 -0.60
N LEU A 51 -24.36 3.62 -1.70
CA LEU A 51 -25.13 3.73 -2.94
C LEU A 51 -26.50 3.05 -2.83
N LEU A 52 -26.58 1.93 -2.11
CA LEU A 52 -27.83 1.18 -1.95
C LEU A 52 -28.83 1.90 -1.05
N ILE A 53 -28.38 2.66 -0.05
CA ILE A 53 -29.27 3.33 0.92
C ILE A 53 -30.25 4.31 0.25
N PRO A 54 -29.83 5.25 -0.62
CA PRO A 54 -30.77 6.13 -1.33
C PRO A 54 -31.78 5.37 -2.19
N ILE A 55 -31.38 4.27 -2.81
CA ILE A 55 -32.26 3.47 -3.69
C ILE A 55 -33.36 2.79 -2.85
N PHE A 56 -32.98 2.10 -1.77
CA PHE A 56 -33.92 1.31 -0.98
C PHE A 56 -34.73 2.12 0.04
N VAL A 57 -34.14 3.15 0.63
CA VAL A 57 -34.76 3.91 1.73
C VAL A 57 -35.44 5.18 1.21
N MET A 58 -34.85 5.85 0.23
CA MET A 58 -35.34 7.14 -0.26
C MET A 58 -36.15 7.02 -1.57
N GLY A 59 -36.22 5.82 -2.16
CA GLY A 59 -36.90 5.59 -3.43
C GLY A 59 -36.24 6.31 -4.62
N ALA A 60 -34.94 6.62 -4.51
CA ALA A 60 -34.21 7.28 -5.58
C ALA A 60 -34.20 6.42 -6.85
N THR A 61 -34.39 7.05 -8.00
CA THR A 61 -34.32 6.32 -9.28
C THR A 61 -32.87 6.03 -9.63
N VAL A 62 -32.65 5.03 -10.48
CA VAL A 62 -31.29 4.69 -10.97
C VAL A 62 -30.65 5.89 -11.70
N GLY A 63 -31.46 6.75 -12.32
CA GLY A 63 -30.98 7.98 -12.96
C GLY A 63 -30.39 8.97 -11.97
N ASP A 64 -30.96 9.10 -10.76
CA ASP A 64 -30.49 10.05 -9.74
C ASP A 64 -29.13 9.66 -9.15
N VAL A 65 -28.78 8.36 -9.23
CA VAL A 65 -27.54 7.81 -8.66
C VAL A 65 -26.55 7.35 -9.72
N ILE A 66 -26.80 7.63 -11.01
CA ILE A 66 -25.98 7.11 -12.12
C ILE A 66 -24.51 7.55 -12.02
N ASP A 67 -24.26 8.80 -11.64
CA ASP A 67 -22.90 9.32 -11.42
C ASP A 67 -22.20 8.57 -10.27
N THR A 68 -22.95 8.27 -9.21
CA THR A 68 -22.43 7.51 -8.07
C THR A 68 -22.11 6.07 -8.46
N ILE A 69 -22.94 5.44 -9.29
CA ILE A 69 -22.70 4.10 -9.85
C ILE A 69 -21.43 4.11 -10.71
N LEU A 70 -21.26 5.11 -11.59
CA LEU A 70 -20.08 5.22 -12.45
C LEU A 70 -18.80 5.40 -11.64
N VAL A 71 -18.84 6.22 -10.59
CA VAL A 71 -17.69 6.38 -9.66
C VAL A 71 -17.37 5.07 -8.95
N TRP A 72 -18.39 4.33 -8.51
CA TRP A 72 -18.19 3.01 -7.90
C TRP A 72 -17.56 2.01 -8.87
N LEU A 73 -18.04 1.95 -10.12
CA LEU A 73 -17.48 1.10 -11.17
C LEU A 73 -16.04 1.47 -11.52
N MET A 74 -15.71 2.77 -11.54
CA MET A 74 -14.34 3.25 -11.72
C MET A 74 -13.44 2.78 -10.56
N GLY A 75 -13.93 2.87 -9.31
CA GLY A 75 -13.25 2.31 -8.14
C GLY A 75 -13.02 0.80 -8.24
N MET A 76 -14.01 0.07 -8.79
CA MET A 76 -13.92 -1.37 -9.00
C MET A 76 -12.88 -1.72 -10.07
N ALA A 77 -12.87 -1.01 -11.19
CA ALA A 77 -11.86 -1.16 -12.24
C ALA A 77 -10.45 -0.86 -11.70
N PHE A 78 -10.31 0.18 -10.88
CA PHE A 78 -9.06 0.51 -10.22
C PHE A 78 -8.59 -0.59 -9.28
N PHE A 79 -9.48 -1.17 -8.46
CA PHE A 79 -9.16 -2.31 -7.60
C PHE A 79 -8.69 -3.53 -8.39
N LEU A 80 -9.36 -3.86 -9.49
CA LEU A 80 -8.93 -4.94 -10.39
C LEU A 80 -7.55 -4.65 -11.00
N GLY A 81 -7.28 -3.39 -11.36
CA GLY A 81 -5.97 -2.93 -11.83
C GLY A 81 -4.87 -3.10 -10.77
N LEU A 82 -5.16 -2.75 -9.52
CA LEU A 82 -4.26 -2.98 -8.38
C LEU A 82 -4.03 -4.46 -8.12
N GLN A 83 -5.09 -5.27 -8.14
CA GLN A 83 -5.01 -6.71 -7.94
C GLN A 83 -4.15 -7.36 -9.02
N LYS A 84 -4.31 -6.95 -10.28
CA LYS A 84 -3.45 -7.37 -11.37
C LYS A 84 -2.01 -6.96 -11.12
N SER A 85 -1.75 -5.76 -10.62
CA SER A 85 -0.38 -5.24 -10.39
C SER A 85 0.33 -5.85 -9.18
N ARG A 86 -0.36 -6.65 -8.36
CA ARG A 86 0.20 -7.30 -7.16
C ARG A 86 1.43 -8.16 -7.47
N HIS A 87 1.47 -8.84 -8.62
CA HIS A 87 2.58 -9.71 -9.00
C HIS A 87 3.90 -8.97 -9.26
N VAL A 88 3.85 -7.65 -9.46
CA VAL A 88 5.03 -6.83 -9.75
C VAL A 88 5.83 -6.53 -8.47
N VAL A 89 5.19 -6.62 -7.30
CA VAL A 89 5.85 -6.39 -6.00
C VAL A 89 6.67 -7.63 -5.63
N ARG A 90 8.00 -7.52 -5.73
CA ARG A 90 8.95 -8.58 -5.33
C ARG A 90 9.61 -8.24 -4.00
N ALA A 91 9.79 -9.24 -3.14
CA ALA A 91 10.34 -9.06 -1.78
C ALA A 91 11.80 -8.55 -1.73
N ASN A 92 12.53 -8.61 -2.83
CA ASN A 92 13.94 -8.17 -2.94
C ASN A 92 14.13 -6.93 -3.83
N ALA A 93 13.05 -6.25 -4.23
CA ALA A 93 13.12 -5.05 -5.06
C ALA A 93 12.34 -3.91 -4.40
N LEU A 94 12.76 -2.68 -4.68
CA LEU A 94 12.01 -1.48 -4.30
C LEU A 94 10.58 -1.57 -4.87
N ASN A 95 9.57 -1.20 -4.06
CA ASN A 95 8.18 -1.29 -4.46
C ASN A 95 7.89 -0.34 -5.66
N PRO A 96 7.62 -0.87 -6.86
CA PRO A 96 7.39 -0.05 -8.04
C PRO A 96 6.02 0.65 -8.00
N LEU A 97 5.12 0.22 -7.12
CA LEU A 97 3.82 0.87 -6.90
C LEU A 97 3.95 2.19 -6.13
N ARG A 98 5.06 2.41 -5.41
CA ARG A 98 5.28 3.65 -4.64
C ARG A 98 5.28 4.89 -5.53
N PRO A 99 6.08 4.98 -6.61
CA PRO A 99 6.03 6.11 -7.54
C PRO A 99 4.78 6.09 -8.43
N LEU A 100 4.30 4.91 -8.85
CA LEU A 100 3.14 4.78 -9.74
C LEU A 100 1.86 5.34 -9.11
N LEU A 101 1.64 5.06 -7.83
CA LEU A 101 0.42 5.46 -7.10
C LEU A 101 0.55 6.83 -6.41
N MET A 102 1.68 7.53 -6.57
CA MET A 102 1.93 8.79 -5.86
C MET A 102 0.85 9.84 -6.18
N SER A 103 0.57 10.05 -7.46
CA SER A 103 -0.46 11.02 -7.89
C SER A 103 -1.83 10.66 -7.32
N MET A 104 -2.19 9.37 -7.35
CA MET A 104 -3.46 8.88 -6.81
C MET A 104 -3.55 9.05 -5.30
N ARG A 105 -2.47 8.82 -4.54
CA ARG A 105 -2.46 9.08 -3.09
C ARG A 105 -2.74 10.54 -2.78
N VAL A 106 -2.01 11.45 -3.41
CA VAL A 106 -2.16 12.90 -3.16
C VAL A 106 -3.58 13.37 -3.49
N ILE A 107 -4.09 12.97 -4.65
CA ILE A 107 -5.47 13.29 -5.07
C ILE A 107 -6.48 12.70 -4.07
N SER A 108 -6.32 11.44 -3.67
CA SER A 108 -7.23 10.77 -2.74
C SER A 108 -7.29 11.42 -1.36
N ILE A 109 -6.19 12.00 -0.86
CA ILE A 109 -6.17 12.79 0.37
C ILE A 109 -6.98 14.08 0.21
N ILE A 110 -6.80 14.80 -0.89
CA ILE A 110 -7.55 16.04 -1.14
C ILE A 110 -9.05 15.72 -1.19
N PHE A 111 -9.43 14.63 -1.88
CA PHE A 111 -10.81 14.17 -1.91
C PHE A 111 -11.32 13.72 -0.54
N LEU A 112 -10.50 13.07 0.28
CA LEU A 112 -10.88 12.70 1.64
C LEU A 112 -11.22 13.92 2.48
N VAL A 113 -10.37 14.95 2.45
CA VAL A 113 -10.60 16.21 3.17
C VAL A 113 -11.89 16.89 2.68
N TYR A 114 -12.08 16.94 1.36
CA TYR A 114 -13.28 17.51 0.75
C TYR A 114 -14.56 16.77 1.15
N VAL A 115 -14.56 15.43 1.07
CA VAL A 115 -15.71 14.59 1.42
C VAL A 115 -16.01 14.67 2.92
N ALA A 116 -14.98 14.66 3.77
CA ALA A 116 -15.14 14.82 5.22
C ALA A 116 -15.76 16.19 5.57
N TYR A 117 -15.25 17.27 4.95
CA TYR A 117 -15.80 18.61 5.15
C TYR A 117 -17.27 18.68 4.71
N ARG A 118 -17.58 18.16 3.51
CA ARG A 118 -18.95 18.13 2.99
C ARG A 118 -19.87 17.31 3.91
N GLY A 119 -19.39 16.17 4.41
CA GLY A 119 -20.16 15.24 5.25
C GLY A 119 -20.59 15.83 6.60
N MET A 120 -19.90 16.87 7.10
CA MET A 120 -20.27 17.54 8.35
C MET A 120 -21.53 18.39 8.25
N SER A 121 -21.85 18.90 7.05
CA SER A 121 -22.97 19.83 6.82
C SER A 121 -24.17 19.16 6.13
N VAL A 122 -24.25 17.83 6.12
CA VAL A 122 -25.28 17.08 5.41
C VAL A 122 -26.56 16.97 6.24
N ALA A 123 -27.71 17.15 5.57
CA ALA A 123 -29.03 17.00 6.19
C ALA A 123 -29.24 15.57 6.73
N ALA A 124 -30.01 15.45 7.83
CA ALA A 124 -30.26 14.21 8.55
C ALA A 124 -30.53 12.95 7.69
N PRO A 125 -31.37 12.97 6.63
CA PRO A 125 -31.66 11.76 5.88
C PRO A 125 -30.48 11.27 5.02
N TYR A 126 -29.51 12.14 4.72
CA TYR A 126 -28.31 11.81 3.95
C TYR A 126 -27.07 11.61 4.83
N TRP A 127 -27.20 11.77 6.15
CA TRP A 127 -26.07 11.72 7.07
C TRP A 127 -25.37 10.36 7.04
N LEU A 128 -26.13 9.27 7.14
CA LEU A 128 -25.58 7.91 7.15
C LEU A 128 -24.85 7.55 5.83
N PRO A 129 -25.44 7.76 4.63
CA PRO A 129 -24.70 7.63 3.36
C PRO A 129 -23.42 8.48 3.33
N ALA A 130 -23.48 9.74 3.78
CA ALA A 130 -22.33 10.62 3.77
C ALA A 130 -21.18 10.10 4.68
N GLN A 131 -21.50 9.57 5.85
CA GLN A 131 -20.51 8.96 6.74
C GLN A 131 -19.92 7.68 6.15
N LEU A 132 -20.73 6.81 5.55
CA LEU A 132 -20.25 5.60 4.88
C LEU A 132 -19.34 5.93 3.70
N THR A 133 -19.66 6.96 2.93
CA THR A 133 -18.81 7.46 1.84
C THR A 133 -17.49 8.02 2.37
N THR A 134 -17.53 8.75 3.47
CA THR A 134 -16.31 9.28 4.12
C THR A 134 -15.42 8.15 4.63
N LEU A 135 -16.02 7.14 5.28
CA LEU A 135 -15.30 5.97 5.79
C LEU A 135 -14.73 5.12 4.65
N SER A 136 -15.47 4.98 3.55
CA SER A 136 -14.97 4.37 2.32
C SER A 136 -13.74 5.12 1.79
N GLN A 137 -13.81 6.44 1.64
CA GLN A 137 -12.70 7.25 1.15
C GLN A 137 -11.48 7.16 2.09
N LEU A 138 -11.70 7.09 3.40
CA LEU A 138 -10.65 6.91 4.38
C LEU A 138 -9.95 5.56 4.20
N LEU A 139 -10.72 4.48 4.06
CA LEU A 139 -10.17 3.15 3.78
C LEU A 139 -9.46 3.10 2.43
N PHE A 140 -9.95 3.82 1.42
CA PHE A 140 -9.27 3.92 0.13
C PHE A 140 -7.89 4.56 0.27
N VAL A 141 -7.80 5.70 0.97
CA VAL A 141 -6.52 6.38 1.25
C VAL A 141 -5.58 5.46 2.03
N VAL A 142 -6.04 4.93 3.17
CA VAL A 142 -5.26 4.03 4.03
C VAL A 142 -4.77 2.81 3.25
N GLY A 143 -5.63 2.22 2.41
CA GLY A 143 -5.28 1.11 1.54
C GLY A 143 -4.16 1.46 0.56
N LEU A 144 -4.22 2.63 -0.10
CA LEU A 144 -3.17 3.07 -1.02
C LEU A 144 -1.82 3.28 -0.32
N TYR A 145 -1.83 3.83 0.90
CA TYR A 145 -0.61 4.01 1.68
C TYR A 145 0.02 2.68 2.08
N PHE A 146 -0.78 1.69 2.52
CA PHE A 146 -0.28 0.35 2.83
C PHE A 146 0.25 -0.39 1.60
N VAL A 147 -0.42 -0.29 0.44
CA VAL A 147 0.07 -0.88 -0.83
C VAL A 147 1.43 -0.30 -1.25
N ALA A 148 1.70 0.95 -0.89
CA ALA A 148 2.92 1.66 -1.23
C ALA A 148 4.07 1.48 -0.22
N CYS A 149 3.82 0.86 0.93
CA CYS A 149 4.87 0.50 1.88
C CYS A 149 5.90 -0.41 1.21
N GLN A 150 7.15 -0.32 1.66
CA GLN A 150 8.19 -1.21 1.18
C GLN A 150 7.94 -2.62 1.74
N PRO A 151 8.12 -3.69 0.93
CA PRO A 151 8.10 -5.04 1.46
C PRO A 151 9.26 -5.19 2.45
N ARG A 152 8.98 -5.80 3.62
CA ARG A 152 10.04 -6.06 4.59
C ARG A 152 11.12 -6.93 3.95
N PRO A 153 12.41 -6.59 4.12
CA PRO A 153 13.48 -7.48 3.68
C PRO A 153 13.29 -8.82 4.37
N PRO A 154 13.40 -9.97 3.66
CA PRO A 154 13.35 -11.26 4.30
C PRO A 154 14.42 -11.25 5.38
N ARG A 155 14.04 -11.54 6.64
CA ARG A 155 15.02 -11.78 7.71
C ARG A 155 15.98 -12.78 7.12
N GLN A 156 17.21 -12.34 6.83
CA GLN A 156 18.26 -13.26 6.48
C GLN A 156 18.26 -14.24 7.65
N ARG A 157 17.79 -15.47 7.41
CA ARG A 157 18.28 -16.58 8.19
C ARG A 157 19.76 -16.46 7.96
N VAL A 158 20.46 -15.94 8.97
CA VAL A 158 21.89 -16.10 9.09
C VAL A 158 22.02 -17.60 9.16
N SER A 159 22.08 -18.26 8.01
CA SER A 159 22.76 -19.51 7.88
C SER A 159 24.15 -19.11 8.29
N MET A 160 24.42 -19.28 9.58
CA MET A 160 25.74 -19.46 10.12
C MET A 160 26.24 -20.71 9.40
N ARG A 161 26.59 -20.54 8.13
CA ARG A 161 27.40 -21.46 7.38
C ARG A 161 28.73 -21.27 8.08
N GLN A 162 28.91 -22.01 9.17
CA GLN A 162 30.22 -22.48 9.57
C GLN A 162 30.78 -23.15 8.32
N GLY A 163 31.39 -22.35 7.46
CA GLY A 163 32.33 -22.87 6.52
C GLY A 163 33.36 -23.53 7.40
N ASN A 164 33.42 -24.86 7.38
CA ASN A 164 34.65 -25.53 7.73
C ASN A 164 35.72 -24.81 6.94
N VAL A 165 36.57 -24.07 7.65
CA VAL A 165 37.86 -23.67 7.13
C VAL A 165 38.54 -24.99 6.82
N ILE A 166 38.49 -25.40 5.55
CA ILE A 166 39.37 -26.44 5.07
C ILE A 166 40.73 -25.75 5.10
N GLU A 167 41.46 -25.95 6.20
CA GLU A 167 42.90 -25.72 6.25
C GLU A 167 43.49 -26.55 5.12
N GLY A 168 43.76 -25.90 3.99
CA GLY A 168 44.58 -26.48 2.96
C GLY A 168 45.91 -26.83 3.61
N LEU A 169 46.21 -28.13 3.70
CA LEU A 169 47.56 -28.61 3.87
C LEU A 169 48.37 -28.07 2.69
N TRP A 170 49.00 -26.91 2.87
CA TRP A 170 50.12 -26.51 2.05
C TRP A 170 51.24 -27.52 2.32
N PRO A 171 51.69 -28.31 1.34
CA PRO A 171 52.89 -29.09 1.51
C PRO A 171 54.05 -28.08 1.48
N THR A 172 54.53 -27.66 2.65
CA THR A 172 55.84 -27.02 2.78
C THR A 172 56.89 -28.05 2.38
N GLY A 173 57.12 -28.15 1.07
CA GLY A 173 58.17 -28.92 0.46
C GLY A 173 59.51 -28.43 0.98
N LYS A 174 60.25 -29.35 1.62
CA LYS A 174 61.68 -29.25 1.89
C LYS A 174 62.42 -28.84 0.61
N ILE A 175 62.90 -27.60 0.55
CA ILE A 175 63.99 -27.25 -0.36
C ILE A 175 65.28 -27.55 0.40
N ARG A 176 65.84 -28.72 0.09
CA ARG A 176 67.17 -29.15 0.51
C ARG A 176 68.18 -28.40 -0.36
N SER A 177 68.85 -27.37 0.17
CA SER A 177 70.01 -26.77 -0.50
C SER A 177 71.25 -27.60 -0.19
N SER A 178 71.64 -28.45 -1.14
CA SER A 178 72.98 -29.02 -1.23
C SER A 178 73.82 -28.20 -2.21
N GLN A 179 75.13 -28.15 -1.96
CA GLN A 179 76.25 -27.50 -2.69
C GLN A 179 76.55 -26.09 -2.17
N GLY A 180 77.76 -25.73 -1.71
CA GLY A 180 79.05 -26.42 -1.66
C GLY A 180 80.17 -25.37 -1.73
N LEU A 181 81.06 -25.34 -0.73
CA LEU A 181 82.48 -24.93 -0.77
C LEU A 181 83.09 -25.16 0.61
#